data_AF-A0A7V7UVE4-F1
#
_entry.id   AF-A0A7V7UVE4-F1
#
_cell.length_a   1.000
_cell.length_b   1.000
_cell.length_c   1.000
_cell.angle_alpha   90.00
_cell.angle_beta   90.00
_cell.angle_gamma   90.00
#
_symmetry.space_group_name_H-M   'P 1'
#
loop_
_entity.id
_entity.type
_entity.pdbx_description
1 polymer ?
#
loop_
_entity_poly.entity_id
_entity_poly.type
_entity_poly.pdbx_seq_one_letter_code
_entity_poly.pdbx_strand_id
1 'polypeptide(L)'
;MYLTPQEYEVQSALNRFWDANYTQEYTADERNQLAEDFTLEWLDPSKIKIDKPFIRHPATRKRERSRSCTVADVLADFIMRVDQVAERQQEYPVTNPDRSVRDDRDRMQKERSIFFQYEMDAMVEGDVMPSGLVTELQLADDSIEDILFAEVAPDIEAFRQELRRVKQNAEFYTTTLAEKYGYQRKDVLRRIRKLDLSRVRECKVCGSAFYAHDYRRHICDMQQGIVAYKEGDRRKYKLSDKSACELENERKTALNRGKTPILAEENSII
;
A
#
# COMPACT_ATOMS: atom_id res chain seq x y z
N MET A 1 -23.02 17.10 10.84
CA MET A 1 -23.35 18.15 11.82
C MET A 1 -22.40 19.30 11.60
N TYR A 2 -22.92 20.52 11.50
CA TYR A 2 -22.09 21.72 11.51
C TYR A 2 -21.79 22.08 12.97
N LEU A 3 -20.50 22.19 13.31
CA LEU A 3 -20.04 22.64 14.62
C LEU A 3 -20.27 24.14 14.75
N THR A 4 -20.63 24.61 15.94
CA THR A 4 -20.64 26.06 16.21
C THR A 4 -19.21 26.59 16.29
N PRO A 5 -18.97 27.90 16.09
CA PRO A 5 -17.63 28.47 16.23
C PRO A 5 -17.00 28.19 17.61
N GLN A 6 -17.80 28.23 18.67
CA GLN A 6 -17.37 27.93 20.05
C GLN A 6 -16.99 26.45 20.23
N GLU A 7 -17.77 25.53 19.64
CA GLU A 7 -17.43 24.09 19.65
C GLU A 7 -16.11 23.82 18.92
N TYR A 8 -15.83 24.57 17.85
CA TYR A 8 -14.56 24.47 17.12
C TYR A 8 -13.37 24.98 17.94
N GLU A 9 -13.55 26.08 18.66
CA GLU A 9 -12.53 26.64 19.57
C GLU A 9 -12.18 25.64 20.68
N VAL A 10 -13.19 25.07 21.35
CA VAL A 10 -12.97 24.03 22.38
C VAL A 10 -12.31 22.80 21.79
N GLN A 11 -12.71 22.35 20.61
CA GLN A 11 -12.04 21.23 19.96
C GLN A 11 -10.57 21.53 19.65
N SER A 12 -10.25 22.74 19.18
CA SER A 12 -8.87 23.16 18.92
C SER A 12 -8.04 23.24 20.19
N ALA A 13 -8.59 23.84 21.26
CA ALA A 13 -7.96 23.94 22.57
C ALA A 13 -7.70 22.55 23.18
N LEU A 14 -8.68 21.66 23.14
CA LEU A 14 -8.56 20.28 23.63
C LEU A 14 -7.49 19.49 22.86
N ASN A 15 -7.38 19.68 21.54
CA ASN A 15 -6.32 19.06 20.75
C ASN A 15 -4.93 19.57 21.17
N ARG A 16 -4.79 20.89 21.41
CA ARG A 16 -3.53 21.47 21.88
C ARG A 16 -3.16 20.99 23.28
N PHE A 17 -4.13 20.97 24.19
CA PHE A 17 -3.98 20.43 25.54
C PHE A 17 -3.50 18.98 25.50
N TRP A 18 -4.15 18.15 24.68
CA TRP A 18 -3.79 16.75 24.53
C TRP A 18 -2.39 16.58 23.93
N ASP A 19 -2.09 17.24 22.82
CA ASP A 19 -0.80 17.11 22.14
C ASP A 19 0.37 17.62 23.03
N ALA A 20 0.13 18.58 23.92
CA ALA A 20 1.14 19.09 24.86
C ALA A 20 1.35 18.20 26.09
N ASN A 21 0.28 17.63 26.66
CA ASN A 21 0.32 17.00 27.98
C ASN A 21 0.30 15.46 27.93
N TYR A 22 -0.18 14.84 26.85
CA TYR A 22 -0.41 13.40 26.81
C TYR A 22 0.87 12.55 26.81
N THR A 23 1.97 13.07 26.26
CA THR A 23 3.27 12.38 26.23
C THR A 23 4.08 12.56 27.50
N GLN A 24 3.76 13.56 28.32
CA GLN A 24 4.52 13.90 29.53
C GLN A 24 4.19 12.96 30.70
N GLU A 25 5.16 12.65 31.53
CA GLU A 25 4.99 11.82 32.73
C GLU A 25 4.47 12.66 33.90
N TYR A 26 3.15 12.70 34.07
CA TYR A 26 2.49 13.29 35.25
C TYR A 26 2.00 12.22 36.22
N THR A 27 1.97 12.56 37.50
CA THR A 27 1.24 11.82 38.54
C THR A 27 -0.28 11.92 38.33
N ALA A 28 -1.06 11.07 39.00
CA ALA A 28 -2.53 11.09 38.86
C ALA A 28 -3.13 12.43 39.33
N ASP A 29 -2.62 12.98 40.43
CA ASP A 29 -3.10 14.24 41.01
C ASP A 29 -2.82 15.44 40.09
N GLU A 30 -1.65 15.49 39.47
CA GLU A 30 -1.30 16.53 38.49
C GLU A 30 -2.19 16.47 37.25
N ARG A 31 -2.56 15.27 36.79
CA ARG A 31 -3.48 15.13 35.65
C ARG A 31 -4.88 15.58 35.99
N ASN A 32 -5.35 15.29 37.21
CA ASN A 32 -6.65 15.76 37.69
C ASN A 32 -6.67 17.29 37.73
N GLN A 33 -5.62 17.92 38.26
CA GLN A 33 -5.50 19.38 38.29
C GLN A 33 -5.50 19.98 36.88
N LEU A 34 -4.71 19.44 35.96
CA LEU A 34 -4.67 19.91 34.57
C LEU A 34 -6.02 19.75 33.85
N ALA A 35 -6.75 18.67 34.13
CA ALA A 35 -8.08 18.47 33.59
C ALA A 35 -9.09 19.46 34.19
N GLU A 36 -9.04 19.69 35.50
CA GLU A 36 -9.87 20.68 36.20
C GLU A 36 -9.61 22.10 35.68
N ASP A 37 -8.35 22.51 35.56
CA ASP A 37 -7.95 23.79 35.00
C ASP A 37 -8.50 23.99 33.58
N PHE A 38 -8.41 22.95 32.75
CA PHE A 38 -8.97 22.97 31.40
C PHE A 38 -10.51 23.12 31.43
N THR A 39 -11.20 22.41 32.34
CA THR A 39 -12.65 22.56 32.46
C THR A 39 -13.07 23.95 32.91
N LEU A 40 -12.35 24.55 33.85
CA LEU A 40 -12.65 25.90 34.37
C LEU A 40 -12.42 26.98 33.30
N GLU A 41 -11.38 26.85 32.49
CA GLU A 41 -11.04 27.85 31.47
C GLU A 41 -11.96 27.75 30.23
N TRP A 42 -12.26 26.54 29.78
CA TRP A 42 -12.89 26.31 28.45
C TRP A 42 -14.33 25.82 28.49
N LEU A 43 -14.82 25.25 29.61
CA LEU A 43 -16.17 24.69 29.71
C LEU A 43 -17.08 25.61 30.53
N ASP A 44 -17.64 26.62 29.88
CA ASP A 44 -18.73 27.43 30.43
C ASP A 44 -20.09 26.73 30.15
N PRO A 45 -20.81 26.25 31.18
CA PRO A 45 -22.09 25.54 31.01
C PRO A 45 -23.16 26.37 30.31
N SER A 46 -23.01 27.69 30.30
CA SER A 46 -23.94 28.62 29.66
C SER A 46 -23.79 28.67 28.14
N LYS A 47 -22.61 28.29 27.63
CA LYS A 47 -22.24 28.41 26.22
C LYS A 47 -22.19 27.06 25.51
N ILE A 48 -21.79 26.00 26.21
CA ILE A 48 -21.58 24.68 25.62
C ILE A 48 -22.31 23.61 26.44
N LYS A 49 -23.08 22.76 25.74
CA LYS A 49 -23.70 21.59 26.34
C LYS A 49 -22.65 20.48 26.46
N ILE A 50 -22.19 20.22 27.68
CA ILE A 50 -21.13 19.25 28.00
C ILE A 50 -21.52 17.83 27.55
N ASP A 51 -22.81 17.48 27.64
CA ASP A 51 -23.33 16.15 27.29
C ASP A 51 -23.44 15.89 25.78
N LYS A 52 -23.23 16.90 24.95
CA LYS A 52 -23.36 16.75 23.49
C LYS A 52 -22.07 16.12 22.92
N PRO A 53 -22.15 14.99 22.20
CA PRO A 53 -20.97 14.40 21.58
C PRO A 53 -20.65 15.14 20.27
N PHE A 54 -19.79 16.15 20.34
CA PHE A 54 -19.33 16.94 19.19
C PHE A 54 -17.81 16.87 18.95
N ILE A 55 -17.05 16.31 19.88
CA ILE A 55 -15.58 16.26 19.79
C ILE A 55 -15.15 15.05 18.97
N ARG A 56 -14.04 15.21 18.23
CA ARG A 56 -13.27 14.07 17.70
C ARG A 56 -12.12 13.78 18.65
N HIS A 57 -12.03 12.55 19.14
CA HIS A 57 -11.03 12.16 20.11
C HIS A 57 -9.59 12.42 19.56
N PRO A 58 -8.73 13.17 20.26
CA PRO A 58 -7.39 13.52 19.77
C PRO A 58 -6.53 12.31 19.41
N ALA A 59 -6.59 11.22 20.19
CA ALA A 59 -5.84 9.99 19.93
C ALA A 59 -6.26 9.23 18.65
N THR A 60 -7.54 9.23 18.29
CA THR A 60 -8.08 8.42 17.17
C THR A 60 -8.49 9.25 15.95
N ARG A 61 -8.32 10.59 15.99
CA ARG A 61 -8.73 11.54 14.94
C ARG A 61 -8.26 11.18 13.50
N LYS A 62 -7.15 10.45 13.37
CA LYS A 62 -6.60 10.02 12.07
C LYS A 62 -7.29 8.76 11.50
N ARG A 63 -7.84 7.89 12.36
CA ARG A 63 -8.38 6.57 11.98
C ARG A 63 -9.91 6.56 11.90
N GLU A 64 -10.59 7.21 12.85
CA GLU A 64 -12.05 7.16 12.96
C GLU A 64 -12.65 8.55 12.76
N ARG A 65 -13.11 8.85 11.54
CA ARG A 65 -13.68 10.18 11.19
C ARG A 65 -15.14 10.37 11.62
N SER A 66 -15.84 9.28 11.91
CA SER A 66 -17.30 9.27 12.16
C SER A 66 -17.68 9.21 13.64
N ARG A 67 -16.77 8.81 14.53
CA ARG A 67 -17.07 8.75 15.98
C ARG A 67 -16.93 10.14 16.59
N SER A 68 -18.01 10.63 17.19
CA SER A 68 -17.98 11.79 18.07
C SER A 68 -18.06 11.33 19.53
N CYS A 69 -17.27 11.95 20.38
CA CYS A 69 -17.21 11.72 21.82
C CYS A 69 -17.55 13.02 22.56
N THR A 70 -17.83 12.90 23.85
CA THR A 70 -17.98 14.08 24.72
C THR A 70 -16.61 14.60 25.15
N VAL A 71 -16.56 15.84 25.67
CA VAL A 71 -15.32 16.39 26.24
C VAL A 71 -14.92 15.59 27.49
N ALA A 72 -15.91 15.17 28.29
CA ALA A 72 -15.69 14.38 29.49
C ALA A 72 -15.01 13.03 29.19
N ASP A 73 -15.42 12.35 28.11
CA ASP A 73 -14.79 11.08 27.68
C ASP A 73 -13.29 11.28 27.41
N VAL A 74 -12.93 12.36 26.72
CA VAL A 74 -11.52 12.66 26.39
C VAL A 74 -10.73 12.98 27.65
N LEU A 75 -11.28 13.78 28.56
CA LEU A 75 -10.59 14.11 29.82
C LEU A 75 -10.45 12.88 30.72
N ALA A 76 -11.45 12.00 30.76
CA ALA A 76 -11.36 10.73 31.47
C ALA A 76 -10.24 9.85 30.92
N ASP A 77 -10.12 9.73 29.59
CA ASP A 77 -9.02 9.00 28.95
C ASP A 77 -7.64 9.61 29.26
N PHE A 78 -7.55 10.94 29.37
CA PHE A 78 -6.33 11.64 29.78
C PHE A 78 -5.95 11.32 31.24
N ILE A 79 -6.91 11.40 32.16
CA ILE A 79 -6.71 11.13 33.59
C ILE A 79 -6.28 9.66 33.79
N MET A 80 -7.05 8.73 33.21
CA MET A 80 -6.85 7.29 33.43
C MET A 80 -5.55 6.77 32.82
N ARG A 81 -5.04 7.38 31.74
CA ARG A 81 -3.84 6.99 30.96
C ARG A 81 -3.43 5.52 31.19
N VAL A 82 -4.30 4.61 30.78
CA VAL A 82 -4.04 3.17 30.92
C VAL A 82 -2.83 2.85 30.06
N ASP A 83 -1.72 2.44 30.68
CA ASP A 83 -0.53 1.99 29.95
C ASP A 83 -0.80 0.61 29.33
N GLN A 84 -1.52 0.63 28.21
CA GLN A 84 -1.83 -0.55 27.42
C GLN A 84 -0.57 -1.24 26.86
N VAL A 85 0.62 -0.64 27.00
CA VAL A 85 1.88 -1.23 26.52
C VAL A 85 2.51 -2.10 27.60
N ALA A 86 2.47 -1.70 28.87
CA ALA A 86 2.93 -2.51 30.00
C ALA A 86 2.14 -3.83 30.11
N GLU A 87 0.83 -3.79 29.90
CA GLU A 87 -0.04 -4.99 29.91
C GLU A 87 0.26 -5.96 28.75
N ARG A 88 0.79 -5.47 27.62
CA ARG A 88 1.17 -6.33 26.47
C ARG A 88 2.45 -7.12 26.70
N GLN A 89 3.29 -6.71 27.65
CA GLN A 89 4.56 -7.37 27.98
C GLN A 89 4.41 -8.38 29.14
N GLN A 90 3.23 -8.50 29.73
CA GLN A 90 2.95 -9.51 30.75
C GLN A 90 2.89 -10.92 30.14
N GLU A 91 3.21 -11.92 30.94
CA GLU A 91 3.28 -13.34 30.53
C GLU A 91 1.96 -13.86 29.94
N TYR A 92 0.83 -13.23 30.30
CA TYR A 92 -0.50 -13.46 29.73
C TYR A 92 -1.11 -12.13 29.26
N PRO A 93 -0.79 -11.67 28.04
CA PRO A 93 -1.31 -10.41 27.55
C PRO A 93 -2.82 -10.52 27.34
N VAL A 94 -3.59 -9.61 27.94
CA VAL A 94 -5.04 -9.54 27.74
C VAL A 94 -5.32 -9.00 26.34
N THR A 95 -5.47 -9.90 25.38
CA THR A 95 -5.87 -9.54 24.02
C THR A 95 -7.38 -9.28 23.97
N ASN A 96 -7.75 -8.12 23.43
CA ASN A 96 -9.15 -7.80 23.15
C ASN A 96 -9.77 -8.88 22.23
N PRO A 97 -10.93 -9.48 22.56
CA PRO A 97 -11.58 -10.50 21.73
C PRO A 97 -11.89 -10.02 20.30
N ASP A 98 -12.13 -8.72 20.09
CA ASP A 98 -12.30 -8.16 18.74
C ASP A 98 -11.01 -8.23 17.90
N ARG A 99 -9.86 -8.21 18.58
CA ARG A 99 -8.55 -8.32 17.95
C ARG A 99 -8.26 -9.78 17.58
N SER A 100 -8.58 -10.75 18.43
CA SER A 100 -8.41 -12.16 18.06
C SER A 100 -9.28 -12.54 16.87
N VAL A 101 -10.54 -12.07 16.81
CA VAL A 101 -11.41 -12.31 15.63
C VAL A 101 -10.86 -11.66 14.37
N ARG A 102 -10.28 -10.45 14.46
CA ARG A 102 -9.62 -9.80 13.32
C ARG A 102 -8.34 -10.52 12.92
N ASP A 103 -7.53 -10.93 13.87
CA ASP A 103 -6.28 -11.64 13.63
C ASP A 103 -6.58 -13.02 13.02
N ASP A 104 -7.61 -13.73 13.48
CA ASP A 104 -8.09 -14.98 12.90
C ASP A 104 -8.67 -14.78 11.50
N ARG A 105 -9.39 -13.70 11.26
CA ARG A 105 -9.91 -13.36 9.92
C ARG A 105 -8.79 -12.96 8.96
N ASP A 106 -7.83 -12.18 9.43
CA ASP A 106 -6.62 -11.82 8.70
C ASP A 106 -5.78 -13.06 8.42
N ARG A 107 -5.69 -13.96 9.40
CA ARG A 107 -5.01 -15.25 9.29
C ARG A 107 -5.71 -16.13 8.28
N MET A 108 -7.04 -16.30 8.32
CA MET A 108 -7.80 -16.99 7.28
C MET A 108 -7.66 -16.35 5.89
N GLN A 109 -7.43 -15.03 5.80
CA GLN A 109 -7.17 -14.35 4.53
C GLN A 109 -5.73 -14.51 4.04
N LYS A 110 -4.76 -14.63 4.97
CA LYS A 110 -3.31 -14.71 4.69
C LYS A 110 -2.81 -16.15 4.55
N GLU A 111 -3.41 -17.07 5.29
CA GLU A 111 -3.29 -18.52 5.11
C GLU A 111 -4.05 -18.88 3.84
N ARG A 112 -3.39 -18.59 2.72
CA ARG A 112 -3.79 -19.03 1.39
C ARG A 112 -4.05 -20.53 1.48
N SER A 113 -5.24 -20.99 1.10
CA SER A 113 -5.49 -22.42 0.98
C SER A 113 -4.51 -22.98 -0.04
N ILE A 114 -3.68 -23.92 0.41
CA ILE A 114 -2.82 -24.70 -0.47
C ILE A 114 -3.78 -25.57 -1.29
N PHE A 115 -3.70 -25.47 -2.60
CA PHE A 115 -4.52 -26.27 -3.51
C PHE A 115 -3.70 -27.48 -3.93
N PHE A 116 -4.17 -28.66 -3.56
CA PHE A 116 -3.41 -29.90 -3.75
C PHE A 116 -3.58 -30.42 -5.17
N GLN A 117 -2.58 -31.16 -5.66
CA GLN A 117 -2.57 -31.60 -7.06
C GLN A 117 -3.71 -32.58 -7.38
N TYR A 118 -4.10 -33.43 -6.42
CA TYR A 118 -5.27 -34.29 -6.57
C TYR A 118 -6.60 -33.53 -6.68
N GLU A 119 -6.66 -32.29 -6.17
CA GLU A 119 -7.84 -31.41 -6.29
C GLU A 119 -7.89 -30.75 -7.67
N MET A 120 -6.73 -30.47 -8.28
CA MET A 120 -6.61 -30.04 -9.68
C MET A 120 -7.05 -31.13 -10.65
N ASP A 121 -6.60 -32.37 -10.43
CA ASP A 121 -6.93 -33.51 -11.28
C ASP A 121 -8.42 -33.89 -11.20
N ALA A 122 -9.10 -33.49 -10.13
CA ALA A 122 -10.53 -33.67 -9.92
C ALA A 122 -11.39 -32.53 -10.51
N MET A 123 -10.79 -31.44 -11.02
CA MET A 123 -11.54 -30.35 -11.64
C MET A 123 -12.09 -30.78 -13.00
N VAL A 124 -13.37 -30.53 -13.23
CA VAL A 124 -14.04 -30.83 -14.50
C VAL A 124 -13.80 -29.68 -15.48
N GLU A 125 -13.79 -29.97 -16.78
CA GLU A 125 -13.60 -28.98 -17.85
C GLU A 125 -14.63 -27.83 -17.71
N GLY A 126 -14.18 -26.67 -17.24
CA GLY A 126 -15.02 -25.50 -16.96
C GLY A 126 -14.95 -24.96 -15.53
N ASP A 127 -14.35 -25.71 -14.61
CA ASP A 127 -14.15 -25.25 -13.23
C ASP A 127 -13.10 -24.14 -13.17
N VAL A 128 -13.44 -23.05 -12.46
CA VAL A 128 -12.57 -21.87 -12.32
C VAL A 128 -11.83 -21.96 -11.00
N MET A 129 -10.49 -21.98 -11.06
CA MET A 129 -9.66 -21.95 -9.87
C MET A 129 -9.89 -20.67 -9.04
N PRO A 130 -10.18 -20.78 -7.74
CA PRO A 130 -10.31 -19.63 -6.85
C PRO A 130 -9.05 -18.73 -6.86
N SER A 131 -9.26 -17.42 -6.86
CA SER A 131 -8.18 -16.43 -6.79
C SER A 131 -7.54 -16.42 -5.39
N GLY A 132 -6.21 -16.54 -5.31
CA GLY A 132 -5.46 -16.51 -4.04
C GLY A 132 -4.88 -17.85 -3.58
N LEU A 133 -5.19 -18.94 -4.28
CA LEU A 133 -4.60 -20.27 -4.06
C LEU A 133 -3.14 -20.33 -4.52
N VAL A 134 -2.32 -21.03 -3.75
CA VAL A 134 -0.94 -21.43 -4.08
C VAL A 134 -0.96 -22.94 -4.30
N THR A 135 -0.45 -23.42 -5.43
CA THR A 135 -0.42 -24.85 -5.73
C THR A 135 0.79 -25.52 -5.07
N GLU A 136 0.72 -26.83 -4.79
CA GLU A 136 1.86 -27.58 -4.25
C GLU A 136 3.12 -27.48 -5.13
N LEU A 137 2.98 -27.47 -6.46
CA LEU A 137 4.09 -27.24 -7.39
C LEU A 137 4.81 -25.90 -7.15
N GLN A 138 4.09 -24.84 -6.80
CA GLN A 138 4.68 -23.53 -6.48
C GLN A 138 5.40 -23.50 -5.12
N LEU A 139 5.16 -24.49 -4.27
CA LEU A 139 5.83 -24.65 -2.97
C LEU A 139 7.00 -25.62 -3.03
N ALA A 140 6.99 -26.56 -3.99
CA ALA A 140 7.96 -27.64 -4.08
C ALA A 140 9.18 -27.33 -4.95
N ASP A 141 9.04 -26.53 -6.01
CA ASP A 141 10.12 -26.30 -7.00
C ASP A 141 10.87 -24.97 -6.82
N ASP A 142 10.33 -24.03 -6.08
CA ASP A 142 10.88 -22.69 -5.99
C ASP A 142 11.60 -22.49 -4.65
N SER A 143 12.92 -22.59 -4.62
CA SER A 143 13.66 -21.97 -3.52
C SER A 143 13.34 -20.46 -3.54
N ILE A 144 13.09 -19.86 -2.38
CA ILE A 144 12.77 -18.42 -2.29
C ILE A 144 13.85 -17.57 -2.99
N GLU A 145 15.08 -18.07 -2.99
CA GLU A 145 16.23 -17.48 -3.68
C GLU A 145 16.09 -17.58 -5.21
N ASP A 146 15.65 -18.73 -5.74
CA ASP A 146 15.42 -18.90 -7.18
C ASP A 146 14.27 -18.01 -7.68
N ILE A 147 13.20 -17.76 -6.92
CA ILE A 147 12.17 -16.77 -7.33
C ILE A 147 12.72 -15.34 -7.32
N LEU A 148 13.53 -15.00 -6.31
CA LEU A 148 14.08 -13.63 -6.16
C LEU A 148 15.19 -13.34 -7.16
N PHE A 149 15.91 -14.36 -7.62
CA PHE A 149 17.05 -14.28 -8.54
C PHE A 149 16.82 -14.99 -9.87
N ALA A 150 15.61 -15.47 -10.18
CA ALA A 150 15.28 -16.04 -11.47
C ALA A 150 15.50 -14.97 -12.56
N GLU A 151 16.62 -15.09 -13.27
CA GLU A 151 16.92 -14.35 -14.49
C GLU A 151 16.04 -14.79 -15.67
N VAL A 152 15.09 -15.70 -15.44
CA VAL A 152 14.18 -16.20 -16.48
C VAL A 152 13.14 -15.14 -16.75
N ALA A 153 13.36 -14.40 -17.85
CA ALA A 153 12.40 -13.47 -18.38
C ALA A 153 11.03 -14.18 -18.57
N PRO A 154 9.91 -13.57 -18.11
CA PRO A 154 8.61 -14.21 -18.21
C PRO A 154 8.28 -14.48 -19.68
N ASP A 155 7.93 -15.72 -19.97
CA ASP A 155 7.53 -16.16 -21.30
C ASP A 155 6.19 -15.52 -21.71
N ILE A 156 5.99 -15.34 -23.03
CA ILE A 156 4.79 -14.74 -23.61
C ILE A 156 3.54 -15.53 -23.22
N GLU A 157 3.62 -16.86 -23.21
CA GLU A 157 2.46 -17.71 -22.91
C GLU A 157 2.07 -17.61 -21.44
N ALA A 158 3.06 -17.68 -20.55
CA ALA A 158 2.89 -17.46 -19.12
C ALA A 158 2.24 -16.10 -18.83
N PHE A 159 2.77 -15.02 -19.41
CA PHE A 159 2.22 -13.67 -19.22
C PHE A 159 0.80 -13.53 -19.78
N ARG A 160 0.48 -14.19 -20.91
CA ARG A 160 -0.89 -14.24 -21.44
C ARG A 160 -1.84 -14.99 -20.51
N GLN A 161 -1.38 -16.09 -19.90
CA GLN A 161 -2.18 -16.86 -18.95
C GLN A 161 -2.47 -16.05 -17.68
N GLU A 162 -1.49 -15.30 -17.17
CA GLU A 162 -1.71 -14.36 -16.07
C GLU A 162 -2.74 -13.29 -16.42
N LEU A 163 -2.63 -12.64 -17.58
CA LEU A 163 -3.62 -11.66 -18.02
C LEU A 163 -5.01 -12.27 -18.21
N ARG A 164 -5.11 -13.54 -18.64
CA ARG A 164 -6.40 -14.26 -18.68
C ARG A 164 -6.98 -14.42 -17.29
N ARG A 165 -6.17 -14.82 -16.30
CA ARG A 165 -6.58 -14.95 -14.90
C ARG A 165 -7.06 -13.62 -14.32
N VAL A 166 -6.36 -12.53 -14.66
CA VAL A 166 -6.76 -11.16 -14.28
C VAL A 166 -8.09 -10.75 -14.92
N LYS A 167 -8.33 -11.11 -16.19
CA LYS A 167 -9.62 -10.83 -16.86
C LYS A 167 -10.77 -11.66 -16.30
N GLN A 168 -10.54 -12.93 -15.99
CA GLN A 168 -11.56 -13.82 -15.39
C GLN A 168 -11.96 -13.34 -14.00
N ASN A 169 -10.99 -12.93 -13.18
CA ASN A 169 -11.21 -12.46 -11.82
C ASN A 169 -11.19 -10.92 -11.70
N ALA A 170 -11.80 -10.23 -12.68
CA ALA A 170 -11.67 -8.78 -12.80
C ALA A 170 -12.16 -8.01 -11.56
N GLU A 171 -13.18 -8.51 -10.87
CA GLU A 171 -13.74 -7.85 -9.67
C GLU A 171 -12.77 -7.90 -8.49
N PHE A 172 -12.15 -9.06 -8.25
CA PHE A 172 -11.13 -9.26 -7.22
C PHE A 172 -9.92 -8.33 -7.44
N TYR A 173 -9.34 -8.36 -8.65
CA TYR A 173 -8.19 -7.49 -8.93
C TYR A 173 -8.54 -6.00 -8.91
N THR A 174 -9.78 -5.64 -9.24
CA THR A 174 -10.26 -4.25 -9.15
C THR A 174 -10.29 -3.76 -7.71
N THR A 175 -10.79 -4.56 -6.76
CA THR A 175 -10.82 -4.16 -5.34
C THR A 175 -9.41 -4.05 -4.78
N THR A 176 -8.56 -5.05 -5.04
CA THR A 176 -7.15 -5.05 -4.58
C THR A 176 -6.36 -3.86 -5.12
N LEU A 177 -6.46 -3.55 -6.42
CA LEU A 177 -5.74 -2.43 -7.04
C LEU A 177 -6.27 -1.07 -6.60
N ALA A 178 -7.58 -0.94 -6.40
CA ALA A 178 -8.19 0.29 -5.91
C ALA A 178 -7.77 0.60 -4.47
N GLU A 179 -7.69 -0.41 -3.60
CA GLU A 179 -7.28 -0.26 -2.21
C GLU A 179 -5.79 0.03 -2.07
N LYS A 180 -4.94 -0.67 -2.83
CA LYS A 180 -3.48 -0.53 -2.74
C LYS A 180 -2.96 0.79 -3.34
N TYR A 181 -3.52 1.23 -4.45
CA TYR A 181 -3.01 2.39 -5.21
C TYR A 181 -3.97 3.59 -5.25
N GLY A 182 -5.15 3.50 -4.63
CA GLY A 182 -6.13 4.59 -4.58
C GLY A 182 -6.86 4.84 -5.91
N TYR A 183 -6.85 3.89 -6.85
CA TYR A 183 -7.53 4.05 -8.14
C TYR A 183 -9.04 3.91 -8.04
N GLN A 184 -9.78 4.59 -8.94
CA GLN A 184 -11.23 4.43 -9.02
C GLN A 184 -11.61 3.04 -9.53
N ARG A 185 -12.39 2.30 -8.73
CA ARG A 185 -12.83 0.92 -9.05
C ARG A 185 -13.45 0.79 -10.44
N LYS A 186 -14.33 1.72 -10.84
CA LYS A 186 -15.00 1.68 -12.15
C LYS A 186 -14.02 1.78 -13.33
N ASP A 187 -12.98 2.60 -13.19
CA ASP A 187 -11.98 2.80 -14.24
C ASP A 187 -11.02 1.61 -14.35
N VAL A 188 -10.60 1.06 -13.20
CA VAL A 188 -9.76 -0.15 -13.17
C VAL A 188 -10.50 -1.33 -13.79
N LEU A 189 -11.76 -1.56 -13.41
CA LEU A 189 -12.59 -2.63 -13.99
C LEU A 189 -12.73 -2.47 -15.51
N ARG A 190 -12.96 -1.24 -15.98
CA ARG A 190 -13.04 -0.94 -17.42
C ARG A 190 -11.72 -1.26 -18.13
N ARG A 191 -10.58 -0.93 -17.52
CA ARG A 191 -9.25 -1.20 -18.08
C ARG A 191 -8.97 -2.71 -18.14
N ILE A 192 -9.24 -3.45 -17.07
CA ILE A 192 -9.06 -4.91 -17.02
C ILE A 192 -9.89 -5.59 -18.11
N ARG A 193 -11.17 -5.24 -18.24
CA ARG A 193 -12.04 -5.84 -19.27
C ARG A 193 -11.55 -5.55 -20.70
N LYS A 194 -10.95 -4.39 -20.93
CA LYS A 194 -10.39 -3.96 -22.21
C LYS A 194 -8.98 -4.51 -22.51
N LEU A 195 -8.37 -5.27 -21.60
CA LEU A 195 -7.07 -5.90 -21.87
C LEU A 195 -7.18 -6.83 -23.07
N ASP A 196 -6.28 -6.66 -24.03
CA ASP A 196 -6.20 -7.48 -25.24
C ASP A 196 -4.94 -8.35 -25.18
N LEU A 197 -5.12 -9.67 -25.14
CA LEU A 197 -4.03 -10.63 -25.00
C LEU A 197 -3.12 -10.66 -26.24
N SER A 198 -3.62 -10.23 -27.40
CA SER A 198 -2.84 -10.15 -28.64
C SER A 198 -1.76 -9.05 -28.58
N ARG A 199 -1.88 -8.11 -27.63
CA ARG A 199 -0.91 -7.03 -27.39
C ARG A 199 0.29 -7.47 -26.56
N VAL A 200 0.27 -8.68 -26.00
CA VAL A 200 1.44 -9.24 -25.32
C VAL A 200 2.48 -9.64 -26.36
N ARG A 201 3.68 -9.08 -26.23
CA ARG A 201 4.82 -9.29 -27.12
C ARG A 201 6.10 -9.50 -26.32
N GLU A 202 7.08 -10.11 -26.96
CA GLU A 202 8.44 -10.21 -26.45
C GLU A 202 9.24 -8.94 -26.76
N CYS A 203 9.99 -8.46 -25.78
CA CYS A 203 10.91 -7.35 -25.95
C CYS A 203 12.16 -7.79 -26.72
N LYS A 204 12.48 -7.10 -27.82
CA LYS A 204 13.68 -7.40 -28.63
C LYS A 204 15.02 -7.19 -27.92
N VAL A 205 15.02 -6.53 -26.75
CA VAL A 205 16.24 -6.17 -26.02
C VAL A 205 16.50 -7.11 -24.86
N CYS A 206 15.48 -7.37 -24.03
CA CYS A 206 15.60 -8.17 -22.81
C CYS A 206 14.90 -9.55 -22.90
N GLY A 207 14.20 -9.87 -23.99
CA GLY A 207 13.50 -11.14 -24.15
C GLY A 207 12.25 -11.32 -23.27
N SER A 208 11.91 -10.35 -22.43
CA SER A 208 10.74 -10.45 -21.54
C SER A 208 9.43 -10.15 -22.25
N ALA A 209 8.37 -10.87 -21.86
CA ALA A 209 7.01 -10.52 -22.23
C ALA A 209 6.59 -9.17 -21.64
N PHE A 210 5.91 -8.35 -22.44
CA PHE A 210 5.34 -7.08 -22.00
C PHE A 210 4.02 -6.78 -22.72
N TYR A 211 3.19 -5.93 -22.12
CA TYR A 211 1.95 -5.45 -22.72
C TYR A 211 2.19 -4.20 -23.58
N ALA A 212 2.05 -4.31 -24.90
CA ALA A 212 2.27 -3.19 -25.79
C ALA A 212 1.08 -2.22 -25.82
N HIS A 213 1.28 -0.98 -25.35
CA HIS A 213 0.28 0.08 -25.47
C HIS A 213 -0.01 0.46 -26.94
N ASP A 214 1.02 0.44 -27.79
CA ASP A 214 0.96 0.61 -29.24
C ASP A 214 1.43 -0.68 -29.93
N TYR A 215 0.67 -1.17 -30.93
CA TYR A 215 1.02 -2.35 -31.73
C TYR A 215 2.32 -2.20 -32.53
N ARG A 216 2.82 -0.97 -32.72
CA ARG A 216 4.11 -0.73 -33.38
C ARG A 216 5.30 -0.92 -32.44
N ARG A 217 5.07 -1.00 -31.13
CA ARG A 217 6.13 -1.11 -30.14
C ARG A 217 6.64 -2.55 -30.07
N HIS A 218 7.97 -2.70 -30.02
CA HIS A 218 8.69 -3.97 -29.92
C HIS A 218 9.69 -4.01 -28.75
N ILE A 219 9.69 -2.95 -27.95
CA ILE A 219 10.61 -2.74 -26.83
C ILE A 219 9.75 -2.41 -25.61
N CYS A 220 10.05 -3.03 -24.48
CA CYS A 220 9.29 -2.84 -23.26
C CYS A 220 9.60 -1.50 -22.59
N ASP A 221 8.65 -1.05 -21.75
CA ASP A 221 8.71 0.18 -20.96
C ASP A 221 8.56 -0.05 -19.47
N MET A 222 8.87 -1.27 -19.02
CA MET A 222 8.70 -1.67 -17.62
C MET A 222 9.62 -0.91 -16.66
N GLN A 223 10.79 -0.46 -17.11
CA GLN A 223 11.77 0.26 -16.29
C GLN A 223 12.17 1.58 -16.95
N GLN A 224 12.15 2.66 -16.17
CA GLN A 224 12.65 3.96 -16.61
C GLN A 224 14.17 3.90 -16.80
N GLY A 225 14.65 4.51 -17.88
CA GLY A 225 16.07 4.60 -18.17
C GLY A 225 16.77 5.61 -17.27
N ILE A 226 18.05 5.38 -17.00
CA ILE A 226 18.92 6.33 -16.28
C ILE A 226 19.99 6.80 -17.27
N VAL A 227 20.17 8.12 -17.39
CA VAL A 227 21.16 8.72 -18.28
C VAL A 227 22.17 9.50 -17.45
N ALA A 228 23.44 9.22 -17.66
CA ALA A 228 24.52 10.01 -17.09
C ALA A 228 24.68 11.33 -17.84
N TYR A 229 25.00 12.40 -17.12
CA TYR A 229 25.39 13.69 -17.68
C TYR A 229 26.53 14.29 -16.86
N LYS A 230 27.38 15.09 -17.52
CA LYS A 230 28.47 15.82 -16.87
C LYS A 230 27.98 17.16 -16.34
N GLU A 231 28.29 17.45 -15.08
CA GLU A 231 28.11 18.77 -14.47
C GLU A 231 29.42 19.17 -13.80
N GLY A 232 30.23 19.95 -14.52
CA GLY A 232 31.63 20.17 -14.16
C GLY A 232 32.46 18.89 -14.30
N ASP A 233 33.23 18.58 -13.25
CA ASP A 233 34.15 17.42 -13.23
C ASP A 233 33.51 16.15 -12.64
N ARG A 234 32.22 16.19 -12.30
CA ARG A 234 31.48 15.06 -11.70
C ARG A 234 30.43 14.51 -12.67
N ARG A 235 30.34 13.17 -12.74
CA ARG A 235 29.24 12.47 -13.39
C ARG A 235 28.02 12.50 -12.47
N LYS A 236 26.89 12.96 -12.99
CA LYS A 236 25.58 12.89 -12.33
C LYS A 236 24.64 12.02 -13.17
N TYR A 237 23.59 11.51 -12.53
CA TYR A 237 22.60 10.67 -13.17
C TYR A 237 21.23 11.33 -13.08
N LYS A 238 20.45 11.24 -14.16
CA LYS A 238 19.05 11.65 -14.17
C LYS A 238 18.19 10.55 -14.76
N LEU A 239 16.93 10.50 -14.32
CA LEU A 239 15.91 9.68 -14.95
C LEU A 239 15.66 10.20 -16.37
N SER A 240 15.54 9.27 -17.31
CA SER A 240 15.22 9.53 -18.71
C SER A 240 13.72 9.35 -18.94
N ASP A 241 13.19 10.09 -19.90
CA ASP A 241 11.83 9.85 -20.41
C ASP A 241 11.73 8.53 -21.19
N LYS A 242 12.87 7.98 -21.64
CA LYS A 242 12.96 6.70 -22.35
C LYS A 242 13.10 5.53 -21.38
N SER A 243 12.61 4.37 -21.77
CA SER A 243 12.82 3.15 -20.99
C SER A 243 14.28 2.67 -21.05
N ALA A 244 14.70 1.87 -20.07
CA ALA A 244 16.03 1.28 -20.07
C ALA A 244 16.31 0.46 -21.34
N CYS A 245 15.33 -0.33 -21.79
CA CYS A 245 15.46 -1.10 -23.03
C CYS A 245 15.47 -0.23 -24.28
N GLU A 246 14.77 0.91 -24.29
CA GLU A 246 14.86 1.87 -25.40
C GLU A 246 16.25 2.49 -25.51
N LEU A 247 16.85 2.88 -24.38
CA LEU A 247 18.23 3.39 -24.34
C LEU A 247 19.23 2.33 -24.82
N GLU A 248 19.08 1.08 -24.41
CA GLU A 248 19.97 0.00 -24.83
C GLU A 248 19.81 -0.33 -26.32
N ASN A 249 18.59 -0.28 -26.86
CA ASN A 249 18.36 -0.43 -28.30
C ASN A 249 18.98 0.74 -29.09
N GLU A 250 18.88 1.97 -28.59
CA GLU A 250 19.55 3.13 -29.18
C GLU A 250 21.07 2.97 -29.17
N ARG A 251 21.63 2.44 -28.08
CA ARG A 251 23.07 2.12 -27.98
C ARG A 251 23.48 1.08 -29.01
N LYS A 252 22.77 -0.05 -29.09
CA LYS A 252 23.03 -1.13 -30.07
C LYS A 252 22.90 -0.64 -31.52
N THR A 253 21.87 0.16 -31.82
CA THR A 253 21.67 0.71 -33.17
C THR A 253 22.70 1.78 -33.54
N ALA A 254 23.17 2.58 -32.58
CA ALA A 254 24.25 3.54 -32.80
C ALA A 254 25.58 2.82 -33.13
N LEU A 255 25.93 1.78 -32.35
CA LEU A 255 27.10 0.93 -32.59
C LEU A 255 27.08 0.33 -34.00
N ASN A 256 25.94 -0.24 -34.41
CA ASN A 256 25.78 -0.84 -35.74
C ASN A 256 25.88 0.16 -36.89
N ARG A 257 25.65 1.45 -36.65
CA ARG A 257 25.76 2.52 -37.66
C ARG A 257 27.18 3.09 -37.79
N GLY A 258 28.17 2.51 -37.11
CA GLY A 258 29.55 2.99 -37.12
C GLY A 258 29.73 4.39 -36.52
N LYS A 259 28.68 4.92 -35.87
CA LYS A 259 28.78 6.12 -35.06
C LYS A 259 29.24 5.64 -33.69
N THR A 260 30.48 5.92 -33.31
CA THR A 260 30.86 5.90 -31.88
C THR A 260 29.88 6.84 -31.18
N PRO A 261 28.94 6.33 -30.37
CA PRO A 261 28.11 7.25 -29.62
C PRO A 261 29.05 8.01 -28.67
N ILE A 262 28.80 9.31 -28.48
CA ILE A 262 29.39 10.08 -27.38
C ILE A 262 29.11 9.39 -26.02
N LEU A 263 28.18 8.41 -26.01
CA LEU A 263 27.81 7.54 -24.90
C LEU A 263 28.65 6.25 -24.74
N ALA A 264 29.61 5.95 -25.65
CA ALA A 264 30.37 4.68 -25.62
C ALA A 264 31.38 4.60 -24.47
N GLU A 265 31.92 5.73 -24.01
CA GLU A 265 32.92 5.75 -22.94
C GLU A 265 32.34 6.15 -21.57
N GLU A 266 31.09 6.59 -21.50
CA GLU A 266 30.53 7.19 -20.28
C GLU A 266 29.57 6.29 -19.47
N ASN A 267 29.08 5.19 -20.05
CA ASN A 267 28.03 4.36 -19.42
C ASN A 267 28.35 2.85 -19.34
N SER A 268 29.62 2.45 -19.43
CA SER A 268 30.04 1.04 -19.32
C SER A 268 30.26 0.58 -17.87
N ILE A 269 29.30 0.84 -16.98
CA ILE A 269 29.24 0.20 -15.66
C ILE A 269 27.77 -0.08 -15.35
N ILE A 270 27.37 -1.35 -15.54
CA ILE A 270 26.45 -2.06 -14.65
C ILE A 270 27.34 -3.07 -13.93
#